data_AF-A0A2G2W259-F1
#
_entry.id   AF-A0A2G2W259-F1
#
_cell.length_a   1.000
_cell.length_b   1.000
_cell.length_c   1.000
_cell.angle_alpha   90.00
_cell.angle_beta   90.00
_cell.angle_gamma   90.00
#
_symmetry.space_group_name_H-M   'P 1'
#
loop_
_entity.id
_entity.type
_entity.pdbx_description
1 polymer ?
#
loop_
_entity_poly.entity_id
_entity_poly.type
_entity_poly.pdbx_seq_one_letter_code
_entity_poly.pdbx_strand_id
1 'polypeptide(L)'
;MENYSWGQSLQEVTINVPVPPGTKARFIIVEFKTTSLKVGLKNQPLIIDGEYFKAVKVDECYWSLEDQKEISILLTKKDKSDWWKSLLKGEAEIDTQKVEPEPSKLCDLDNETRAAVEKMMFDQRQKQMGLPTSEEIKNQDLLKKFMEQNPVMAKNFGDGKMRMPNSKMFG
;
A
#
# COMPACT_ATOMS: atom_id res chain seq x y z
N MET A 1 13.41 -19.24 6.67
CA MET A 1 13.77 -18.35 5.56
C MET A 1 12.46 -17.95 4.92
N GLU A 2 12.21 -16.67 4.77
CA GLU A 2 11.10 -16.23 3.92
C GLU A 2 11.42 -16.69 2.50
N ASN A 3 10.51 -17.47 1.90
CA ASN A 3 10.77 -18.16 0.63
C ASN A 3 10.86 -17.21 -0.57
N TYR A 4 10.39 -15.98 -0.40
CA TYR A 4 10.44 -14.88 -1.35
C TYR A 4 10.17 -13.56 -0.59
N SER A 5 10.48 -12.44 -1.21
CA SER A 5 10.07 -11.11 -0.75
C SER A 5 9.24 -10.42 -1.82
N TRP A 6 8.42 -9.46 -1.42
CA TRP A 6 7.65 -8.67 -2.37
C TRP A 6 7.46 -7.23 -1.90
N GLY A 7 7.29 -6.34 -2.86
CA GLY A 7 7.00 -4.92 -2.69
C GLY A 7 5.95 -4.49 -3.69
N GLN A 8 5.44 -3.26 -3.56
CA GLN A 8 4.45 -2.76 -4.50
C GLN A 8 4.50 -1.25 -4.65
N SER A 9 3.94 -0.78 -5.77
CA SER A 9 3.48 0.58 -5.97
C SER A 9 1.95 0.57 -6.13
N LEU A 10 1.36 1.73 -6.43
CA LEU A 10 -0.07 1.78 -6.82
C LEU A 10 -0.36 0.95 -8.08
N GLN A 11 0.61 0.83 -8.99
CA GLN A 11 0.39 0.22 -10.30
C GLN A 11 0.87 -1.23 -10.38
N GLU A 12 1.88 -1.59 -9.59
CA GLU A 12 2.65 -2.80 -9.80
C GLU A 12 2.99 -3.51 -8.48
N VAL A 13 3.29 -4.79 -8.55
CA VAL A 13 3.85 -5.60 -7.47
C VAL A 13 5.16 -6.22 -7.99
N THR A 14 6.23 -6.09 -7.21
CA THR A 14 7.53 -6.71 -7.48
C THR A 14 7.74 -7.88 -6.53
N ILE A 15 8.19 -9.02 -7.02
CA ILE A 15 8.46 -10.22 -6.22
C ILE A 15 9.88 -10.70 -6.53
N ASN A 16 10.65 -11.00 -5.49
CA ASN A 16 12.00 -11.55 -5.58
C ASN A 16 12.01 -12.93 -4.93
N VAL A 17 12.41 -13.95 -5.69
CA VAL A 17 12.46 -15.34 -5.23
C VAL A 17 13.90 -15.84 -5.32
N PRO A 18 14.61 -15.98 -4.19
CA PRO A 18 15.94 -16.58 -4.17
C PRO A 18 15.90 -18.03 -4.68
N VAL A 19 16.85 -18.39 -5.54
CA VAL A 19 17.03 -19.75 -6.07
C VAL A 19 18.49 -20.20 -5.93
N PRO A 20 18.77 -21.51 -5.96
CA PRO A 20 20.16 -22.00 -5.88
C PRO A 20 21.06 -21.36 -6.94
N PRO A 21 22.28 -20.92 -6.59
CA PRO A 21 23.21 -20.33 -7.56
C PRO A 21 23.49 -21.24 -8.75
N GLY A 22 23.56 -20.68 -9.96
CA GLY A 22 23.73 -21.42 -11.20
C GLY A 22 22.43 -22.02 -11.75
N THR A 23 21.28 -21.62 -11.20
CA THR A 23 19.97 -21.97 -11.76
C THR A 23 19.90 -21.49 -13.21
N LYS A 24 19.34 -22.31 -14.10
CA LYS A 24 19.12 -21.94 -15.51
C LYS A 24 17.64 -21.71 -15.75
N ALA A 25 17.32 -20.70 -16.56
CA ALA A 25 15.93 -20.31 -16.88
C ALA A 25 15.04 -21.49 -17.32
N ARG A 26 15.59 -22.45 -18.08
CA ARG A 26 14.86 -23.66 -18.52
C ARG A 26 14.32 -24.55 -17.40
N PHE A 27 14.84 -24.42 -16.18
CA PHE A 27 14.41 -25.16 -15.00
C PHE A 27 13.42 -24.37 -14.14
N ILE A 28 13.13 -23.13 -14.49
CA ILE A 28 12.18 -22.28 -13.77
C ILE A 28 10.79 -22.49 -14.35
N ILE A 29 9.80 -22.48 -13.46
CA ILE A 29 8.38 -22.43 -13.77
C ILE A 29 7.88 -21.08 -13.24
N VAL A 30 7.38 -20.23 -14.14
CA VAL A 30 6.59 -19.04 -13.79
C VAL A 30 5.34 -19.06 -14.64
N GLU A 31 4.17 -19.16 -14.02
CA GLU A 31 2.88 -19.12 -14.71
C GLU A 31 2.04 -17.98 -14.16
N PHE A 32 1.74 -17.01 -15.03
CA PHE A 32 0.80 -15.94 -14.74
C PHE A 32 -0.60 -16.33 -15.19
N LYS A 33 -1.57 -16.19 -14.30
CA LYS A 33 -3.00 -16.14 -14.63
C LYS A 33 -3.57 -14.83 -14.13
N THR A 34 -4.76 -14.44 -14.60
CA THR A 34 -5.39 -13.17 -14.15
C THR A 34 -5.56 -13.09 -12.63
N THR A 35 -5.74 -14.23 -11.97
CA THR A 35 -6.07 -14.31 -10.54
C THR A 35 -5.10 -15.16 -9.73
N SER A 36 -4.06 -15.74 -10.34
CA SER A 36 -3.13 -16.61 -9.62
C SER A 36 -1.71 -16.61 -10.20
N LEU A 37 -0.76 -17.03 -9.37
CA LEU A 37 0.65 -17.15 -9.68
C LEU A 37 1.18 -18.51 -9.27
N LYS A 38 2.02 -19.08 -10.14
CA LYS A 38 2.87 -20.22 -9.79
C LYS A 38 4.32 -19.87 -10.06
N VAL A 39 5.19 -20.12 -9.08
CA VAL A 39 6.64 -19.92 -9.19
C VAL A 39 7.35 -21.09 -8.54
N GLY A 40 8.35 -21.66 -9.21
CA GLY A 40 9.21 -22.67 -8.62
C GLY A 40 10.22 -23.26 -9.59
N LEU A 41 10.88 -24.33 -9.17
CA LEU A 41 11.80 -25.10 -10.01
C LEU A 41 11.12 -26.40 -10.49
N LYS A 42 11.42 -26.80 -11.71
CA LYS A 42 10.95 -28.08 -12.28
C LYS A 42 11.33 -29.23 -11.35
N ASN A 43 10.38 -30.14 -11.12
CA ASN A 43 10.53 -31.32 -10.26
C ASN A 43 10.78 -31.01 -8.78
N GLN A 44 10.48 -29.80 -8.31
CA GLN A 44 10.49 -29.42 -6.90
C GLN A 44 9.12 -28.88 -6.49
N PRO A 45 8.80 -28.83 -5.18
CA PRO A 45 7.64 -28.10 -4.70
C PRO A 45 7.67 -26.64 -5.20
N LEU A 46 6.49 -26.11 -5.54
CA LEU A 46 6.36 -24.71 -5.93
C LEU A 46 6.68 -23.82 -4.72
N ILE A 47 7.40 -22.75 -4.99
CA ILE A 47 7.75 -21.73 -4.01
C ILE A 47 6.54 -20.83 -3.76
N ILE A 48 5.81 -20.50 -4.83
CA ILE A 48 4.55 -19.76 -4.81
C ILE A 48 3.52 -20.58 -5.59
N ASP A 49 2.38 -20.88 -4.99
CA ASP A 49 1.21 -21.45 -5.66
C ASP A 49 -0.05 -20.93 -4.97
N GLY A 50 -0.68 -19.91 -5.55
CA GLY A 50 -1.84 -19.30 -4.92
C GLY A 50 -2.56 -18.26 -5.75
N GLU A 51 -3.71 -17.83 -5.25
CA GLU A 51 -4.51 -16.76 -5.84
C GLU A 51 -4.03 -15.40 -5.35
N TYR A 52 -3.86 -14.45 -6.26
CA TYR A 52 -3.56 -13.07 -5.92
C TYR A 52 -4.63 -12.44 -5.03
N PHE A 53 -4.23 -11.45 -4.25
CA PHE A 53 -5.17 -10.60 -3.53
C PHE A 53 -6.18 -9.93 -4.48
N LYS A 54 -5.73 -9.40 -5.62
CA LYS A 54 -6.58 -8.84 -6.69
C LYS A 54 -6.07 -9.23 -8.09
N ALA A 55 -6.87 -8.97 -9.12
CA ALA A 55 -6.53 -9.34 -10.49
C ALA A 55 -5.35 -8.54 -11.05
N VAL A 56 -4.56 -9.18 -11.91
CA VAL A 56 -3.45 -8.58 -12.67
C VAL A 56 -3.75 -8.55 -14.16
N LYS A 57 -3.02 -7.73 -14.90
CA LYS A 57 -2.98 -7.75 -16.36
C LYS A 57 -1.84 -8.66 -16.81
N VAL A 58 -2.17 -9.89 -17.16
CA VAL A 58 -1.19 -10.95 -17.49
C VAL A 58 -0.23 -10.53 -18.61
N ASP A 59 -0.74 -9.88 -19.66
CA ASP A 59 0.07 -9.45 -20.81
C ASP A 59 1.09 -8.35 -20.46
N GLU A 60 0.93 -7.70 -19.31
CA GLU A 60 1.83 -6.67 -18.76
C GLU A 60 2.64 -7.22 -17.56
N CYS A 61 2.64 -8.54 -17.34
CA CYS A 61 3.45 -9.20 -16.31
C CYS A 61 4.66 -9.89 -16.94
N TYR A 62 5.81 -9.82 -16.29
CA TYR A 62 7.03 -10.46 -16.77
C TYR A 62 7.89 -10.97 -15.62
N TRP A 63 8.84 -11.84 -15.96
CA TRP A 63 9.84 -12.33 -15.02
C TRP A 63 11.21 -12.39 -15.68
N SER A 64 12.26 -12.29 -14.87
CA SER A 64 13.65 -12.46 -15.26
C SER A 64 14.39 -13.31 -14.23
N LEU A 65 15.54 -13.85 -14.63
CA LEU A 65 16.46 -14.55 -13.76
C LEU A 65 17.73 -13.70 -13.63
N GLU A 66 17.94 -13.14 -12.45
CA GLU A 66 19.06 -12.27 -12.14
C GLU A 66 20.22 -13.10 -11.56
N ASP A 67 21.42 -12.89 -12.10
CA ASP A 67 22.68 -13.53 -11.68
C ASP A 67 22.64 -15.07 -11.53
N GLN A 68 21.66 -15.74 -12.17
CA GLN A 68 21.40 -17.18 -11.99
C GLN A 68 21.13 -17.60 -10.52
N LYS A 69 20.66 -16.67 -9.68
CA LYS A 69 20.44 -16.90 -8.25
C LYS A 69 19.14 -16.30 -7.71
N GLU A 70 18.44 -15.48 -8.49
CA GLU A 70 17.20 -14.85 -8.05
C GLU A 70 16.21 -14.70 -9.22
N ILE A 71 14.94 -15.05 -8.99
CA ILE A 71 13.86 -14.79 -9.94
C ILE A 71 13.24 -13.45 -9.56
N SER A 72 13.26 -12.49 -10.48
CA SER A 72 12.54 -11.22 -10.34
C SER A 72 11.24 -11.27 -11.13
N ILE A 73 10.13 -10.86 -10.53
CA ILE A 73 8.81 -10.88 -11.14
C ILE A 73 8.19 -9.49 -10.99
N LEU A 74 7.64 -8.96 -12.09
CA LEU A 74 6.79 -7.78 -12.08
C LEU A 74 5.36 -8.19 -12.44
N LEU A 75 4.41 -7.86 -11.56
CA LEU A 75 2.99 -7.98 -11.81
C LEU A 75 2.39 -6.60 -12.02
N THR A 76 1.64 -6.42 -13.11
CA THR A 76 0.88 -5.18 -13.33
C THR A 76 -0.55 -5.35 -12.82
N LYS A 77 -0.96 -4.51 -11.87
CA LYS A 77 -2.31 -4.57 -11.28
C LYS A 77 -3.35 -4.18 -12.33
N LYS A 78 -4.50 -4.87 -12.29
CA LYS A 78 -5.64 -4.51 -13.12
C LYS A 78 -6.32 -3.22 -12.63
N ASP A 79 -6.44 -3.07 -11.31
CA ASP A 79 -6.86 -1.84 -10.66
C ASP A 79 -5.64 -1.12 -10.06
N LYS A 80 -5.41 0.10 -10.52
CA LYS A 80 -4.25 0.93 -10.14
C LYS A 80 -4.56 1.90 -8.99
N SER A 81 -5.71 1.75 -8.34
CA SER A 81 -6.18 2.62 -7.26
C SER A 81 -5.97 1.99 -5.88
N ASP A 82 -5.56 0.72 -5.84
CA ASP A 82 -5.59 -0.10 -4.63
C ASP A 82 -4.23 -0.62 -4.18
N TRP A 83 -3.99 -0.47 -2.88
CA TRP A 83 -2.86 -1.08 -2.20
C TRP A 83 -3.22 -2.50 -1.73
N TRP A 84 -2.40 -3.48 -2.09
CA TRP A 84 -2.62 -4.88 -1.74
C TRP A 84 -2.16 -5.12 -0.30
N LYS A 85 -2.99 -5.74 0.52
CA LYS A 85 -2.63 -6.06 1.92
C LYS A 85 -1.77 -7.32 2.02
N SER A 86 -1.89 -8.21 1.05
CA SER A 86 -1.09 -9.42 0.91
C SER A 86 -0.77 -9.65 -0.57
N LEU A 87 0.23 -10.49 -0.87
CA LEU A 87 0.48 -10.92 -2.24
C LEU A 87 -0.60 -11.91 -2.69
N LEU A 88 -0.78 -12.98 -1.90
CA LEU A 88 -1.79 -14.01 -2.13
C LEU A 88 -2.91 -13.95 -1.10
N LYS A 89 -4.09 -14.47 -1.45
CA LYS A 89 -5.20 -14.62 -0.52
C LYS A 89 -4.84 -15.64 0.56
N GLY A 90 -5.13 -15.29 1.82
CA GLY A 90 -4.92 -16.19 2.97
C GLY A 90 -3.49 -16.27 3.49
N GLU A 91 -2.53 -15.58 2.86
CA GLU A 91 -1.20 -15.36 3.44
C GLU A 91 -1.22 -14.25 4.49
N ALA A 92 -0.17 -14.22 5.32
CA ALA A 92 0.02 -13.17 6.31
C ALA A 92 0.01 -11.79 5.63
N GLU A 93 -0.84 -10.89 6.13
CA GLU A 93 -0.91 -9.52 5.63
C GLU A 93 0.40 -8.80 5.94
N ILE A 94 0.95 -8.08 4.95
CA ILE A 94 2.00 -7.11 5.23
C ILE A 94 1.34 -5.91 5.90
N ASP A 95 1.91 -5.48 7.03
CA ASP A 95 1.54 -4.21 7.63
C ASP A 95 2.02 -3.07 6.73
N THR A 96 1.14 -2.65 5.83
CA THR A 96 1.35 -1.56 4.86
C THR A 96 1.73 -0.22 5.51
N GLN A 97 1.74 -0.14 6.85
CA GLN A 97 2.18 1.02 7.63
C GLN A 97 3.72 1.21 7.71
N LYS A 98 4.53 0.26 7.22
CA LYS A 98 6.01 0.34 7.28
C LYS A 98 6.73 0.56 5.95
N VAL A 99 6.01 0.65 4.83
CA VAL A 99 6.62 0.84 3.51
C VAL A 99 6.74 2.34 3.26
N GLU A 100 7.88 2.93 3.60
CA GLU A 100 8.22 4.29 3.18
C GLU A 100 8.31 4.31 1.64
N PRO A 101 7.56 5.19 0.95
CA PRO A 101 7.75 5.37 -0.48
C PRO A 101 9.15 5.95 -0.71
N GLU A 102 9.93 5.33 -1.58
CA GLU A 102 11.18 5.88 -2.08
C GLU A 102 10.95 7.35 -2.53
N PRO A 103 11.56 8.35 -1.86
CA PRO A 103 11.27 9.77 -2.12
C PRO A 103 11.68 10.22 -3.53
N SER A 104 12.48 9.40 -4.21
CA SER A 104 13.09 9.63 -5.52
C SER A 104 12.11 9.60 -6.71
N LYS A 105 10.85 9.19 -6.53
CA LYS A 105 9.82 9.21 -7.60
C LYS A 105 8.71 10.27 -7.45
N LEU A 106 8.76 11.12 -6.41
CA LEU A 106 7.78 12.19 -6.22
C LEU A 106 7.81 13.23 -7.34
N CYS A 107 8.95 13.39 -8.02
CA CYS A 107 9.14 14.40 -9.07
C CYS A 107 8.33 14.13 -10.35
N ASP A 108 8.03 12.86 -10.65
CA ASP A 108 7.36 12.44 -11.89
C ASP A 108 5.82 12.40 -11.79
N LEU A 109 5.27 12.65 -10.59
CA LEU A 109 3.83 12.68 -10.35
C LEU A 109 3.27 14.09 -10.59
N ASP A 110 2.08 14.17 -11.19
CA ASP A 110 1.27 15.38 -11.27
C ASP A 110 0.99 15.95 -9.86
N ASN A 111 0.81 17.28 -9.78
CA ASN A 111 0.74 18.01 -8.51
C ASN A 111 -0.38 17.52 -7.56
N GLU A 112 -1.45 16.95 -8.11
CA GLU A 112 -2.57 16.44 -7.31
C GLU A 112 -2.21 15.10 -6.65
N THR A 113 -1.60 14.19 -7.42
CA THR A 113 -1.15 12.89 -6.90
C THR A 113 -0.01 13.04 -5.89
N ARG A 114 0.91 13.99 -6.10
CA ARG A 114 1.96 14.31 -5.11
C ARG A 114 1.36 14.77 -3.78
N ALA A 115 0.39 15.68 -3.81
CA ALA A 115 -0.25 16.19 -2.60
C ALA A 115 -1.00 15.09 -1.83
N ALA A 116 -1.62 14.15 -2.53
CA ALA A 116 -2.28 13.00 -1.89
C ALA A 116 -1.27 12.08 -1.19
N VAL A 117 -0.14 11.78 -1.84
CA VAL A 117 0.92 10.95 -1.27
C VAL A 117 1.60 11.66 -0.09
N GLU A 118 1.92 12.95 -0.21
CA GLU A 118 2.47 13.76 0.89
C GLU A 118 1.53 13.81 2.09
N LYS A 119 0.23 14.01 1.85
CA LYS A 119 -0.80 13.95 2.91
C LYS A 119 -0.82 12.59 3.58
N MET A 120 -0.77 11.49 2.81
CA MET A 120 -0.76 10.14 3.37
C MET A 120 0.50 9.88 4.21
N MET A 121 1.68 10.28 3.74
CA MET A 121 2.94 10.15 4.50
C MET A 121 2.90 10.96 5.80
N PHE A 122 2.36 12.19 5.75
CA PHE A 122 2.19 13.03 6.93
C PHE A 122 1.22 12.41 7.93
N ASP A 123 0.03 11.99 7.48
CA ASP A 123 -1.02 11.41 8.33
C ASP A 123 -0.53 10.11 9.01
N GLN A 124 0.24 9.30 8.29
CA GLN A 124 0.86 8.08 8.80
C GLN A 124 1.89 8.37 9.90
N ARG A 125 2.76 9.37 9.70
CA ARG A 125 3.75 9.78 10.72
C ARG A 125 3.07 10.34 11.96
N GLN A 126 2.04 11.18 11.81
CA GLN A 126 1.28 11.74 12.92
C GLN A 126 0.61 10.63 13.76
N LYS A 127 -0.06 9.67 13.11
CA LYS A 127 -0.70 8.53 13.80
C LYS A 127 0.28 7.71 14.64
N GLN A 128 1.48 7.43 14.13
CA GLN A 128 2.50 6.71 14.89
C GLN A 128 2.98 7.48 16.12
N MET A 129 3.01 8.81 16.04
CA MET A 129 3.38 9.69 17.15
C MET A 129 2.19 10.00 18.09
N GLY A 130 1.01 9.45 17.83
CA GLY A 130 -0.22 9.80 18.57
C GLY A 130 -0.68 11.25 18.36
N LEU A 131 -0.24 11.87 17.28
CA LEU A 131 -0.53 13.24 16.90
C LEU A 131 -1.66 13.31 15.85
N PRO A 132 -2.38 14.44 15.75
CA PRO A 132 -3.51 14.58 14.82
C PRO A 132 -3.09 14.54 13.35
N THR A 133 -3.89 13.89 12.52
CA THR A 133 -3.76 13.83 11.06
C THR A 133 -4.04 15.18 10.39
N SER A 134 -3.70 15.34 9.12
CA SER A 134 -3.98 16.54 8.31
C SER A 134 -5.45 16.93 8.31
N GLU A 135 -6.37 15.95 8.31
CA GLU A 135 -7.81 16.21 8.38
C GLU A 135 -8.22 16.71 9.76
N GLU A 136 -7.68 16.12 10.82
CA GLU A 136 -7.96 16.55 12.19
C GLU A 136 -7.37 17.94 12.47
N ILE A 137 -6.17 18.24 11.96
CA ILE A 137 -5.55 19.58 12.03
C ILE A 137 -6.42 20.59 11.29
N LYS A 138 -6.84 20.29 10.05
CA LYS A 138 -7.72 21.18 9.28
C LYS A 138 -9.05 21.40 9.98
N ASN A 139 -9.66 20.35 10.55
CA ASN A 139 -10.90 20.44 11.29
C ASN A 139 -10.75 21.26 12.57
N GLN A 140 -9.65 21.09 13.31
CA GLN A 140 -9.33 21.90 14.49
C GLN A 140 -9.12 23.38 14.12
N ASP A 141 -8.41 23.66 13.03
CA ASP A 141 -8.18 25.03 12.55
C ASP A 141 -9.48 25.71 12.08
N LEU A 142 -10.34 24.98 11.38
CA LEU A 142 -11.67 25.47 10.97
C LEU A 142 -12.55 25.75 12.18
N LEU A 143 -12.58 24.84 13.16
CA LEU A 143 -13.32 25.03 14.40
C LEU A 143 -12.80 26.25 15.18
N LYS A 144 -11.47 26.41 15.27
CA LYS A 144 -10.84 27.55 15.94
C LYS A 144 -11.19 28.87 15.28
N LYS A 145 -11.06 28.96 13.95
CA LYS A 145 -11.45 30.16 13.18
C LYS A 145 -12.94 30.48 13.34
N PHE A 146 -13.78 29.45 13.35
CA PHE A 146 -15.22 29.61 13.55
C PHE A 146 -15.56 30.14 14.96
N MET A 147 -14.86 29.66 15.99
CA MET A 147 -14.99 30.16 17.37
C MET A 147 -14.49 31.60 17.53
N GLU A 148 -13.40 31.97 16.86
CA GLU A 148 -12.85 33.34 16.85
C GLU A 148 -13.78 34.33 16.15
N GLN A 149 -14.46 33.90 15.08
CA GLN A 149 -15.41 34.73 14.32
C GLN A 149 -16.82 34.78 14.95
N ASN A 150 -17.17 33.83 15.82
CA ASN A 150 -18.44 33.81 16.55
C ASN A 150 -18.23 33.75 18.08
N PRO A 151 -17.86 34.89 18.72
CA PRO A 151 -17.56 34.95 20.16
C PRO A 151 -18.74 34.57 21.06
N VAL A 152 -19.98 34.64 20.57
CA VAL A 152 -21.19 34.17 21.28
C VAL A 152 -21.19 32.64 21.44
N MET A 153 -20.64 31.90 20.47
CA MET A 153 -20.61 30.44 20.48
C MET A 153 -19.49 29.89 21.37
N ALA A 154 -18.33 30.57 21.42
CA ALA A 154 -17.23 30.25 22.35
C ALA A 154 -17.68 30.37 23.82
N LYS A 155 -18.50 31.37 24.14
CA LYS A 155 -19.06 31.57 25.49
C LYS A 155 -20.05 30.46 25.88
N ASN A 156 -20.90 30.03 24.93
CA ASN A 156 -21.87 28.94 25.15
C ASN A 156 -21.22 27.54 25.32
N PHE A 157 -20.04 27.32 24.73
CA PHE A 157 -19.23 26.10 24.95
C PHE A 157 -18.54 26.10 26.33
N GLY A 158 -17.99 27.24 26.76
CA GLY A 158 -17.39 27.39 28.10
C GLY A 158 -18.39 27.24 29.24
N ASP A 159 -19.63 27.69 29.04
CA ASP A 159 -20.71 27.62 30.03
C ASP A 159 -21.46 26.26 30.04
N GLY A 160 -21.01 25.26 29.27
CA GLY A 160 -21.59 23.90 29.26
C GLY A 160 -23.00 23.78 28.67
N LYS A 161 -23.49 24.80 27.95
CA LYS A 161 -24.85 24.85 27.39
C LYS A 161 -25.00 24.20 26.02
N MET A 162 -23.90 23.86 25.34
CA MET A 162 -23.90 23.12 24.07
C MET A 162 -23.20 21.77 24.24
N ARG A 163 -23.91 20.67 23.96
CA ARG A 163 -23.28 19.36 23.72
C ARG A 163 -23.02 19.22 22.24
N MET A 164 -21.81 18.79 21.87
CA MET A 164 -21.51 18.42 20.49
C MET A 164 -22.52 17.37 20.01
N PRO A 165 -23.08 17.48 18.80
CA PRO A 165 -23.86 16.40 18.21
C PRO A 165 -23.00 15.14 18.18
N ASN A 166 -23.53 14.05 18.74
CA ASN A 166 -22.87 12.75 18.69
C ASN A 166 -22.68 12.37 17.22
N SER A 167 -21.46 12.02 16.81
CA SER A 167 -21.09 11.66 15.43
C SER A 167 -21.66 10.31 14.97
N LYS A 168 -22.90 9.99 15.35
CA LYS A 168 -23.68 8.86 14.83
C LYS A 168 -24.72 9.38 13.86
N MET A 169 -24.29 9.86 12.70
CA MET A 169 -25.20 10.10 11.57
C MET A 169 -24.50 9.99 10.21
N PHE A 170 -23.60 9.02 10.05
CA PHE A 170 -23.32 8.43 8.73
C PHE A 170 -23.02 6.95 8.95
N GLY A 171 -24.09 6.16 9.01
CA GLY A 171 -24.08 4.71 8.85
C GLY A 171 -24.77 4.36 7.54
#